data_AF-S8EGY1-F1
#
_entry.id   AF-S8EGY1-F1
#
_cell.length_a   1.000
_cell.length_b   1.000
_cell.length_c   1.000
_cell.angle_alpha   90.00
_cell.angle_beta   90.00
_cell.angle_gamma   90.00
#
_symmetry.space_group_name_H-M   'P 1'
#
loop_
_entity.id
_entity.type
_entity.pdbx_description
1 polymer ?
#
loop_
_entity_poly.entity_id
_entity_poly.type
_entity_poly.pdbx_seq_one_letter_code
_entity_poly.pdbx_strand_id
1 'polypeptide(L)'
;MPIHETEDPAHLSALSSVDQAFLVFYSSRDESGKLWCPDCRDVDQLVQKTFGPKDGPSALIVYVGQRAVWKDPTNPFRGDPWNVQGVPTIIRVRDGARLVEEIKTQLVSFTEA
;
A
#
# COMPACT_ATOMS: atom_id res chain seq x y z
N MET A 1 -10.10 3.02 13.94
CA MET A 1 -9.36 2.07 13.09
C MET A 1 -8.41 2.92 12.25
N PRO A 2 -7.09 2.80 12.41
CA PRO A 2 -6.14 3.67 11.71
C PRO A 2 -5.92 3.29 10.24
N ILE A 3 -6.34 2.08 9.84
CA ILE A 3 -6.29 1.64 8.46
C ILE A 3 -7.51 2.17 7.71
N HIS A 4 -7.24 2.89 6.64
CA HIS A 4 -8.20 3.28 5.62
C HIS A 4 -7.85 2.54 4.32
N GLU A 5 -8.83 2.22 3.50
CA GLU A 5 -8.64 1.64 2.19
C GLU A 5 -9.26 2.56 1.14
N THR A 6 -8.61 2.71 -0.01
CA THR A 6 -9.22 3.36 -1.17
C THR A 6 -10.26 2.44 -1.81
N GLU A 7 -11.05 3.00 -2.73
CA GLU A 7 -11.77 2.20 -3.71
C GLU A 7 -10.78 1.32 -4.51
N ASP A 8 -11.31 0.24 -5.09
CA ASP A 8 -10.56 -0.72 -5.88
C ASP A 8 -11.06 -0.72 -7.34
N PRO A 9 -10.30 -0.13 -8.30
CA PRO A 9 -8.98 0.49 -8.14
C PRO A 9 -9.02 1.90 -7.55
N ALA A 10 -7.90 2.34 -6.97
CA ALA A 10 -7.77 3.64 -6.33
C ALA A 10 -7.85 4.79 -7.34
N HIS A 11 -8.64 5.81 -7.03
CA HIS A 11 -8.58 7.09 -7.73
C HIS A 11 -7.45 7.96 -7.15
N LEU A 12 -6.70 8.66 -8.03
CA LEU A 12 -5.60 9.54 -7.61
C LEU A 12 -6.06 10.66 -6.67
N SER A 13 -7.33 11.06 -6.75
CA SER A 13 -7.93 12.04 -5.84
C SER A 13 -7.90 11.57 -4.38
N ALA A 14 -7.94 10.27 -4.12
CA ALA A 14 -7.83 9.71 -2.76
C ALA A 14 -6.43 9.94 -2.15
N LEU A 15 -5.42 10.19 -3.00
CA LEU A 15 -4.05 10.47 -2.57
C LEU A 15 -3.72 11.96 -2.51
N SER A 16 -4.62 12.83 -2.95
CA SER A 16 -4.44 14.28 -2.89
C SER A 16 -4.57 14.84 -1.46
N SER A 17 -5.18 14.08 -0.55
CA SER A 17 -5.41 14.47 0.85
C SER A 17 -5.15 13.29 1.78
N VAL A 18 -3.92 12.77 1.73
CA VAL A 18 -3.48 11.69 2.62
C VAL A 18 -3.16 12.28 3.98
N ASP A 19 -4.01 11.98 4.97
CA ASP A 19 -3.78 12.35 6.37
C ASP A 19 -3.05 11.23 7.15
N GLN A 20 -2.87 10.07 6.53
CA GLN A 20 -2.23 8.90 7.12
C GLN A 20 -0.70 9.02 7.10
N ALA A 21 -0.06 8.47 8.13
CA ALA A 21 1.40 8.49 8.23
C ALA A 21 2.09 7.55 7.21
N PHE A 22 1.37 6.51 6.77
CA PHE A 22 1.86 5.49 5.85
C PHE A 22 0.89 5.27 4.69
N LEU A 23 1.45 4.99 3.52
CA LEU A 23 0.75 4.57 2.31
C LEU A 23 1.16 3.14 1.98
N VAL A 24 0.19 2.25 1.78
CA VAL A 24 0.42 0.83 1.46
C VAL A 24 -0.14 0.56 0.08
N PHE A 25 0.72 0.43 -0.92
CA PHE A 25 0.33 0.12 -2.29
C PHE A 25 0.18 -1.38 -2.47
N TYR A 26 -1.04 -1.82 -2.74
CA TYR A 26 -1.43 -3.21 -2.97
C TYR A 26 -1.97 -3.44 -4.37
N SER A 27 -1.90 -4.69 -4.81
CA SER A 27 -2.65 -5.17 -5.97
C SER A 27 -4.15 -5.10 -5.71
N SER A 28 -4.95 -4.78 -6.72
CA SER A 28 -6.41 -4.95 -6.66
C SER A 28 -6.84 -6.38 -6.36
N ARG A 29 -8.10 -6.52 -5.90
CA ARG A 29 -8.76 -7.79 -5.69
C ARG A 29 -9.20 -8.38 -7.03
N ASP A 30 -9.04 -9.69 -7.20
CA ASP A 30 -9.52 -10.46 -8.35
C ASP A 30 -11.02 -10.75 -8.24
N GLU A 31 -11.56 -11.52 -9.20
CA GLU A 31 -12.96 -11.97 -9.20
C GLU A 31 -13.33 -12.81 -7.95
N SER A 32 -12.34 -13.40 -7.27
CA SER A 32 -12.54 -14.13 -6.01
C SER A 32 -12.49 -13.22 -4.78
N GLY A 33 -12.34 -11.90 -4.98
CA GLY A 33 -12.22 -10.92 -3.91
C GLY A 33 -10.86 -10.92 -3.21
N LYS A 34 -9.84 -11.57 -3.77
CA LYS A 34 -8.50 -11.68 -3.16
C LYS A 34 -7.49 -10.86 -3.94
N LEU A 35 -6.49 -10.32 -3.25
CA LEU A 35 -5.37 -9.62 -3.89
C LEU A 35 -4.72 -10.54 -4.94
N TRP A 36 -4.66 -10.10 -6.20
CA TRP A 36 -4.13 -10.94 -7.28
C TRP A 36 -2.63 -11.21 -7.12
N CYS A 37 -1.91 -10.37 -6.36
CA CYS A 37 -0.50 -10.56 -6.05
C CYS A 37 -0.32 -11.47 -4.82
N PRO A 38 0.44 -12.57 -4.93
CA PRO A 38 0.69 -13.47 -3.79
C PRO A 38 1.42 -12.77 -2.64
N ASP A 39 2.41 -11.93 -2.93
CA ASP A 39 3.18 -11.24 -1.89
C ASP A 39 2.33 -10.25 -1.10
N CYS A 40 1.39 -9.58 -1.78
CA CYS A 40 0.42 -8.70 -1.11
C CYS A 40 -0.44 -9.49 -0.12
N ARG A 41 -0.89 -10.71 -0.47
CA ARG A 41 -1.69 -11.55 0.45
C ARG A 41 -0.91 -11.99 1.67
N ASP A 42 0.36 -12.34 1.49
CA ASP A 42 1.20 -12.78 2.61
C ASP A 42 1.50 -11.63 3.58
N VAL A 43 1.65 -10.41 3.05
CA VAL A 43 1.94 -9.21 3.84
C VAL A 43 0.68 -8.59 4.45
N ASP A 44 -0.51 -8.82 3.87
CA ASP A 44 -1.78 -8.28 4.35
C ASP A 44 -2.02 -8.59 5.83
N GLN A 45 -1.81 -9.84 6.25
CA GLN A 45 -1.98 -10.19 7.66
C GLN A 45 -1.04 -9.41 8.59
N LEU A 46 0.18 -9.10 8.14
CA LEU A 46 1.13 -8.33 8.93
C LEU A 46 0.74 -6.84 8.97
N VAL A 47 0.34 -6.26 7.84
CA VAL A 47 -0.15 -4.88 7.76
C VAL A 47 -1.38 -4.68 8.65
N GLN A 48 -2.34 -5.60 8.62
CA GLN A 48 -3.52 -5.55 9.48
C GLN A 48 -3.13 -5.66 10.97
N LYS A 49 -2.11 -6.43 11.32
CA LYS A 49 -1.59 -6.51 12.71
C LYS A 49 -0.87 -5.25 13.15
N THR A 50 -0.08 -4.63 12.28
CA THR A 50 0.73 -3.44 12.61
C THR A 50 -0.13 -2.18 12.69
N PHE A 51 -1.00 -1.95 11.69
CA PHE A 51 -1.77 -0.72 11.57
C PHE A 51 -3.22 -0.85 12.07
N GLY A 52 -3.72 -2.07 12.31
CA GLY A 52 -5.08 -2.32 12.78
C GLY A 52 -5.38 -1.89 14.22
N PRO A 53 -4.45 -2.02 15.20
CA PRO A 53 -4.66 -1.56 16.57
C PRO A 53 -5.01 -0.06 16.63
N LYS A 54 -5.92 0.35 17.51
CA LYS A 54 -6.38 1.75 17.60
C LYS A 54 -5.24 2.75 17.89
N ASP A 55 -4.24 2.31 18.65
CA ASP A 55 -3.08 3.09 19.04
C ASP A 55 -1.88 2.87 18.08
N GLY A 56 -2.09 2.12 17.00
CA GLY A 56 -1.10 1.90 15.95
C GLY A 56 -0.98 3.11 15.00
N PRO A 57 0.07 3.12 14.16
CA PRO A 57 0.24 4.14 13.13
C PRO A 57 -0.93 4.14 12.14
N SER A 58 -1.26 5.30 11.58
CA SER A 58 -2.29 5.42 10.54
C SER A 58 -1.73 5.02 9.18
N ALA A 59 -2.49 4.21 8.43
CA ALA A 59 -2.10 3.75 7.10
C ALA A 59 -3.27 3.84 6.12
N LEU A 60 -2.98 4.22 4.88
CA LEU A 60 -3.92 4.17 3.76
C LEU A 60 -3.49 3.08 2.78
N ILE A 61 -4.33 2.07 2.60
CA ILE A 61 -4.16 1.03 1.59
C ILE A 61 -4.69 1.55 0.25
N VAL A 62 -3.85 1.45 -0.77
CA VAL A 62 -4.07 1.97 -2.11
C VAL A 62 -4.04 0.82 -3.11
N TYR A 63 -5.15 0.59 -3.79
CA TYR A 63 -5.25 -0.45 -4.81
C TYR A 63 -4.78 0.05 -6.18
N VAL A 64 -3.65 -0.47 -6.67
CA VAL A 64 -2.99 0.03 -7.90
C VAL A 64 -3.69 -0.38 -9.20
N GLY A 65 -4.71 -1.23 -9.12
CA GLY A 65 -5.39 -1.80 -10.28
C GLY A 65 -5.12 -3.29 -10.50
N GLN A 66 -5.86 -3.82 -11.48
CA GLN A 66 -5.65 -5.17 -11.99
C GLN A 66 -4.29 -5.33 -12.63
N ARG A 67 -3.77 -6.56 -12.69
CA ARG A 67 -2.42 -6.87 -13.19
C ARG A 67 -2.12 -6.25 -14.56
N ALA A 68 -3.10 -6.20 -15.48
CA ALA A 68 -2.93 -5.59 -16.80
C ALA A 68 -2.69 -4.08 -16.70
N VAL A 69 -3.50 -3.36 -15.91
CA VAL A 69 -3.38 -1.91 -15.68
C VAL A 69 -2.12 -1.58 -14.89
N TRP A 70 -1.75 -2.42 -13.92
CA TRP A 70 -0.51 -2.24 -13.14
C TRP A 70 0.75 -2.39 -13.98
N LYS A 71 0.76 -3.30 -14.96
CA LYS A 71 1.93 -3.53 -15.82
C LYS A 71 2.13 -2.42 -16.86
N ASP A 72 1.12 -1.60 -17.10
CA ASP A 72 1.22 -0.48 -18.01
C ASP A 72 2.22 0.56 -17.46
N PRO A 73 3.27 0.94 -18.22
CA PRO A 73 4.21 1.98 -17.81
C PRO A 73 3.55 3.35 -17.57
N THR A 74 2.38 3.60 -18.17
CA THR A 74 1.58 4.83 -17.98
C THR A 74 0.75 4.82 -16.70
N ASN A 75 0.82 3.74 -15.91
CA ASN A 75 0.15 3.68 -14.61
C ASN A 75 0.65 4.82 -13.71
N PRO A 76 -0.27 5.66 -13.17
CA PRO A 76 0.13 6.87 -12.44
C PRO A 76 0.88 6.57 -11.14
N PHE A 77 0.72 5.36 -10.57
CA PHE A 77 1.46 4.96 -9.37
C PHE A 77 2.92 4.59 -9.68
N ARG A 78 3.26 4.26 -10.94
CA ARG A 78 4.64 4.00 -11.38
C ARG A 78 5.42 5.27 -11.68
N GLY A 79 4.74 6.39 -11.91
CA GLY A 79 5.34 7.70 -12.16
C GLY A 79 5.42 8.57 -10.91
N ASP A 80 5.88 9.81 -11.08
CA ASP A 80 5.91 10.79 -10.00
C ASP A 80 4.49 11.11 -9.47
N PRO A 81 4.33 11.35 -8.15
CA PRO A 81 5.37 11.39 -7.12
C PRO A 81 5.68 10.04 -6.46
N TRP A 82 4.89 9.00 -6.75
CA TRP A 82 4.93 7.74 -6.00
C TRP A 82 6.06 6.82 -6.43
N ASN A 83 6.32 6.75 -7.74
CA ASN A 83 7.39 5.97 -8.35
C ASN A 83 7.46 4.53 -7.80
N VAL A 84 6.30 3.88 -7.69
CA VAL A 84 6.14 2.52 -7.16
C VAL A 84 6.58 1.55 -8.26
N GLN A 85 7.64 0.78 -8.00
CA GLN A 85 8.20 -0.15 -8.99
C GLN A 85 7.65 -1.58 -8.85
N GLY A 86 7.15 -1.93 -7.66
CA GLY A 86 6.60 -3.24 -7.32
C GLY A 86 5.48 -3.15 -6.29
N VAL A 87 4.65 -4.18 -6.21
CA VAL A 87 3.66 -4.33 -5.12
C VAL A 87 3.93 -5.66 -4.40
N PRO A 88 3.80 -5.71 -3.06
CA PRO A 88 3.45 -4.60 -2.17
C PRO A 88 4.57 -3.57 -1.99
N THR A 89 4.23 -2.29 -1.79
CA THR A 89 5.18 -1.23 -1.41
C THR A 89 4.57 -0.37 -0.31
N ILE A 90 5.34 -0.06 0.72
CA ILE A 90 4.91 0.83 1.81
C ILE A 90 5.75 2.09 1.76
N ILE A 91 5.10 3.26 1.73
CA ILE A 91 5.75 4.57 1.74
C ILE A 91 5.37 5.29 3.03
N ARG A 92 6.36 5.82 3.73
CA ARG A 92 6.16 6.68 4.89
C ARG A 92 6.05 8.13 4.44
N VAL A 93 4.96 8.79 4.78
CA VAL A 93 4.60 10.12 4.23
C VAL A 93 5.54 11.21 4.75
N ARG A 94 5.99 11.13 6.00
CA ARG A 94 6.82 12.19 6.63
C ARG A 94 8.17 12.44 5.93
N ASP A 95 8.78 11.41 5.35
CA ASP A 95 10.15 11.47 4.80
C ASP A 95 10.28 10.79 3.43
N GLY A 96 9.20 10.20 2.91
CA GLY A 96 9.20 9.50 1.63
C GLY A 96 9.97 8.17 1.67
N ALA A 97 10.34 7.67 2.85
CA ALA A 97 11.03 6.38 2.98
C ALA A 97 10.14 5.25 2.47
N ARG A 98 10.74 4.24 1.83
CA ARG A 98 10.01 3.18 1.13
C ARG A 98 10.48 1.81 1.58
N LEU A 99 9.53 0.92 1.82
CA LEU A 99 9.75 -0.48 2.12
C LEU A 99 9.10 -1.31 1.00
N VAL A 100 9.94 -1.88 0.14
CA VAL A 100 9.52 -2.65 -1.04
C VAL A 100 9.83 -4.13 -0.84
N GLU A 101 10.99 -4.43 -0.27
CA GLU A 101 11.46 -5.77 0.02
C GLU A 101 11.41 -6.01 1.54
N GLU A 102 11.42 -7.29 1.94
CA GLU A 102 11.49 -7.69 3.35
C GLU A 102 10.39 -7.10 4.27
N ILE A 103 9.25 -6.69 3.71
CA ILE A 103 8.15 -6.12 4.50
C ILE A 103 7.74 -7.06 5.64
N LYS A 104 7.80 -8.38 5.39
CA LYS A 104 7.47 -9.42 6.39
C LYS A 104 8.29 -9.33 7.68
N THR A 105 9.54 -8.87 7.60
CA THR A 105 10.47 -8.82 8.73
C THR A 105 10.72 -7.40 9.21
N GLN A 106 10.71 -6.42 8.32
CA GLN A 106 11.10 -5.05 8.64
C GLN A 106 9.94 -4.10 8.93
N LEU A 107 8.68 -4.49 8.67
CA LEU A 107 7.53 -3.56 8.80
C LEU A 107 7.44 -2.91 10.17
N VAL A 108 7.58 -3.70 11.24
CA VAL A 108 7.46 -3.19 12.63
C VAL A 108 8.52 -2.13 12.90
N SER A 109 9.79 -2.44 12.64
CA SER A 109 10.89 -1.50 12.82
C SER A 109 10.76 -0.27 11.92
N PHE A 110 10.24 -0.44 10.71
CA PHE A 110 10.00 0.67 9.78
C PHE A 110 8.92 1.63 10.29
N THR A 111 7.90 1.12 11.00
CA THR A 111 6.87 1.98 11.59
C THR A 111 7.30 2.73 12.85
N GLU A 112 8.31 2.21 13.57
CA GLU A 112 8.81 2.79 14.81
C GLU A 112 9.97 3.78 14.61
N ALA A 113 10.71 3.66 13.50
CA ALA A 113 11.76 4.60 13.10
C ALA A 113 11.15 5.95 12.71
#